data_AF-A0A3Q0JKM7-F1
#
_entry.id   AF-A0A3Q0JKM7-F1
#
_cell.length_a   1.000
_cell.length_b   1.000
_cell.length_c   1.000
_cell.angle_alpha   90.00
_cell.angle_beta   90.00
_cell.angle_gamma   90.00
#
_symmetry.space_group_name_H-M   'P 1'
#
loop_
_entity.id
_entity.type
_entity.pdbx_description
1 polymer ?
#
loop_
_entity_poly.entity_id
_entity_poly.type
_entity_poly.pdbx_seq_one_letter_code
_entity_poly.pdbx_strand_id
1 'polypeptide(L)'
;MRRLWVPLLLLHCAIFTSSTSSNDQETHIRVKRGSSEKRVVCYYTNWSVYRPGTAKFTPQNINPYLCTHLIYAFGGLDKENGLRPFDKYQDIEQ
;
A
#
# COMPACT_ATOMS: atom_id res chain seq x y z
N MET A 1 -26.12 41.19 -43.43
CA MET A 1 -26.25 39.73 -43.58
C MET A 1 -26.13 39.12 -42.19
N ARG A 2 -27.25 38.64 -41.61
CA ARG A 2 -27.49 37.22 -41.27
C ARG A 2 -26.47 36.69 -40.23
N ARG A 3 -26.80 36.16 -39.06
CA ARG A 3 -28.03 35.65 -38.41
C ARG A 3 -27.66 35.49 -36.91
N LEU A 4 -28.40 36.04 -35.95
CA LEU A 4 -29.68 35.57 -35.39
C LEU A 4 -29.50 34.32 -34.47
N TRP A 5 -29.75 34.57 -33.17
CA TRP A 5 -30.40 33.72 -32.14
C TRP A 5 -29.53 33.19 -30.99
N VAL A 6 -29.40 34.03 -29.95
CA VAL A 6 -29.36 33.59 -28.55
C VAL A 6 -30.76 33.04 -28.23
N PRO A 7 -30.95 31.76 -27.88
CA PRO A 7 -32.26 31.27 -27.53
C PRO A 7 -32.60 31.73 -26.11
N LEU A 8 -33.53 32.68 -26.03
CA LEU A 8 -34.46 32.78 -24.91
C LEU A 8 -35.21 31.44 -24.79
N LEU A 9 -34.91 30.67 -23.75
CA LEU A 9 -35.83 29.69 -23.17
C LEU A 9 -35.90 29.99 -21.67
N LEU A 10 -36.73 30.98 -21.35
CA LEU A 10 -37.26 31.22 -20.02
C LEU A 10 -38.32 30.15 -19.69
N LEU A 11 -38.47 29.88 -18.39
CA LEU A 11 -39.64 29.30 -17.72
C LEU A 11 -39.91 27.80 -17.89
N HIS A 12 -39.31 26.96 -17.02
CA HIS A 12 -40.04 26.06 -16.11
C HIS A 12 -39.09 25.39 -15.12
N CYS A 13 -39.58 25.15 -13.89
CA CYS A 13 -38.91 24.49 -12.78
C CYS A 13 -37.93 25.34 -11.92
N ALA A 14 -38.38 26.53 -11.54
CA ALA A 14 -38.25 26.90 -10.13
C ALA A 14 -39.66 26.80 -9.55
N ILE A 15 -39.91 25.84 -8.65
CA ILE A 15 -41.01 25.71 -7.65
C ILE A 15 -41.29 24.20 -7.39
N PHE A 16 -40.94 23.72 -6.18
CA PHE A 16 -41.17 22.38 -5.56
C PHE A 16 -40.56 21.17 -6.30
N THR A 17 -39.53 20.51 -5.77
CA THR A 17 -39.59 19.78 -4.50
C THR A 17 -38.36 20.06 -3.62
N SER A 18 -38.64 20.27 -2.34
CA SER A 18 -37.69 20.05 -1.25
C SER A 18 -36.80 18.85 -1.58
N SER A 19 -35.49 19.06 -1.62
CA SER A 19 -34.53 17.97 -1.49
C SER A 19 -34.93 17.22 -0.22
N THR A 20 -35.58 16.06 -0.38
CA THR A 20 -35.85 15.13 0.69
C THR A 20 -34.52 14.94 1.39
N SER A 21 -34.40 15.40 2.63
CA SER A 21 -33.34 14.92 3.49
C SER A 21 -33.59 13.42 3.59
N SER A 22 -32.84 12.63 2.83
CA SER A 22 -32.82 11.18 2.97
C SER A 22 -32.50 10.92 4.44
N ASN A 23 -33.53 10.56 5.19
CA ASN A 23 -33.38 10.03 6.53
C ASN A 23 -32.91 8.59 6.31
N ASP A 24 -31.65 8.43 5.94
CA ASP A 24 -30.96 7.16 5.96
C ASP A 24 -30.65 6.87 7.44
N GLN A 25 -31.66 6.44 8.19
CA GLN A 25 -31.43 5.68 9.41
C GLN A 25 -31.02 4.25 9.02
N GLU A 26 -29.91 4.14 8.31
CA GLU A 26 -29.16 2.90 8.22
C GLU A 26 -28.40 2.75 9.54
N THR A 27 -28.65 1.64 10.22
CA THR A 27 -28.00 1.29 11.48
C THR A 27 -26.50 1.52 11.37
N HIS A 28 -25.97 2.50 12.11
CA HIS A 28 -24.54 2.80 12.11
C HIS A 28 -23.78 1.66 12.80
N ILE A 29 -23.61 0.53 12.10
CA ILE A 29 -22.47 -0.34 12.34
C ILE A 29 -21.27 0.57 12.08
N ARG A 30 -20.66 1.05 13.17
CA ARG A 30 -19.38 1.76 13.11
C ARG A 30 -18.38 0.76 12.56
N VAL A 31 -18.26 0.68 11.25
CA VAL A 31 -17.08 0.13 10.60
C VAL A 31 -15.96 1.01 11.12
N LYS A 32 -15.23 0.53 12.14
CA LYS A 32 -13.91 1.07 12.44
C LYS A 32 -13.14 0.86 11.15
N ARG A 33 -13.08 1.89 10.31
CA ARG A 33 -11.97 2.07 9.39
C ARG A 33 -10.75 2.14 10.30
N GLY A 34 -10.16 0.99 10.59
CA GLY A 34 -8.86 0.94 11.25
C GLY A 34 -7.98 1.88 10.44
N SER A 35 -7.35 2.84 11.11
CA SER A 35 -6.36 3.69 10.47
C SER A 35 -5.41 2.78 9.70
N SER A 36 -5.44 2.83 8.37
CA SER A 36 -4.49 2.06 7.58
C SER A 36 -3.16 2.80 7.69
N GLU A 37 -2.39 2.49 8.73
CA GLU A 37 -1.03 3.00 8.86
C GLU A 37 -0.27 2.66 7.58
N LYS A 38 0.38 3.67 6.99
CA LYS A 38 1.20 3.46 5.80
C LYS A 38 2.36 2.55 6.17
N ARG A 39 2.55 1.49 5.39
CA ARG A 39 3.63 0.53 5.60
C ARG A 39 4.75 0.78 4.60
N VAL A 40 5.99 0.76 5.09
CA VAL A 40 7.20 0.72 4.26
C VAL A 40 7.82 -0.64 4.49
N VAL A 41 7.76 -1.51 3.48
CA VAL A 41 8.22 -2.90 3.56
C VAL A 41 9.56 -3.00 2.86
N CYS A 42 10.60 -3.35 3.62
CA CYS A 42 11.96 -3.49 3.11
C CYS A 42 12.35 -4.96 3.04
N TYR A 43 12.99 -5.35 1.94
CA TYR A 43 13.56 -6.67 1.80
C TYR A 43 15.06 -6.60 2.06
N TYR A 44 15.52 -7.36 3.05
CA TYR A 44 16.94 -7.63 3.25
C TYR A 44 17.31 -8.91 2.50
N THR A 45 18.41 -8.88 1.76
CA THR A 45 18.86 -10.03 0.96
C THR A 45 20.20 -10.51 1.49
N ASN A 46 20.24 -11.76 1.99
CA ASN A 46 21.41 -12.32 2.66
C ASN A 46 22.66 -12.36 1.76
N TRP A 47 22.49 -12.56 0.45
CA TRP A 47 23.59 -12.57 -0.51
C TRP A 47 24.24 -11.20 -0.77
N SER A 48 23.67 -10.10 -0.28
CA SER A 48 24.25 -8.75 -0.47
C SER A 48 25.58 -8.57 0.27
N VAL A 49 25.89 -9.43 1.24
CA VAL A 49 27.19 -9.49 1.92
C VAL A 49 28.36 -9.87 0.99
N TYR A 50 28.07 -10.55 -0.12
CA TYR A 50 29.08 -11.03 -1.06
C TYR A 50 29.44 -10.00 -2.13
N ARG A 51 28.78 -8.83 -2.14
CA ARG A 51 29.14 -7.75 -3.06
C ARG A 51 30.49 -7.15 -2.66
N PRO A 52 31.35 -6.78 -3.62
CA PRO A 52 32.64 -6.19 -3.32
C PRO A 52 32.53 -4.71 -2.90
N GLY A 53 33.51 -4.26 -2.13
CA GLY A 53 33.70 -2.85 -1.79
C GLY A 53 32.51 -2.22 -1.07
N THR A 54 32.13 -1.01 -1.48
CA THR A 54 31.06 -0.22 -0.87
C THR A 54 29.66 -0.77 -1.11
N ALA A 55 29.51 -1.71 -2.06
CA ALA A 55 28.24 -2.38 -2.31
C ALA A 55 27.99 -3.55 -1.37
N LYS A 56 28.99 -3.95 -0.56
CA LYS A 56 28.82 -4.94 0.51
C LYS A 56 27.79 -4.44 1.51
N PHE A 57 26.76 -5.23 1.76
CA PHE A 57 25.69 -4.86 2.66
C PHE A 57 25.41 -5.99 3.64
N THR A 58 25.51 -5.66 4.93
CA THR A 58 25.33 -6.55 6.08
C THR A 58 24.12 -6.10 6.89
N PRO A 59 23.60 -6.90 7.84
CA PRO A 59 22.48 -6.48 8.68
C PRO A 59 22.76 -5.19 9.46
N GLN A 60 24.02 -4.93 9.81
CA GLN A 60 24.46 -3.72 10.52
C GLN A 60 24.32 -2.45 9.66
N ASN A 61 24.17 -2.58 8.34
CA ASN A 61 23.96 -1.45 7.44
C ASN A 61 22.48 -1.04 7.31
N ILE A 62 21.54 -1.80 7.89
CA ILE A 62 20.11 -1.50 7.83
C ILE A 62 19.80 -0.34 8.80
N ASN A 63 19.23 0.74 8.27
CA ASN A 63 18.68 1.81 9.11
C ASN A 63 17.25 1.43 9.55
N PRO A 64 17.01 1.14 10.85
CA PRO A 64 15.72 0.64 11.34
C PRO A 64 14.60 1.68 11.28
N TYR A 65 14.92 2.96 11.08
CA TYR A 65 13.93 4.04 11.04
C TYR A 65 13.35 4.30 9.65
N LEU A 66 13.86 3.64 8.60
CA LEU A 66 13.38 3.81 7.22
C LEU A 66 12.25 2.84 6.85
N CYS A 67 12.10 1.73 7.58
CA CYS A 67 11.20 0.63 7.25
C CYS A 67 10.24 0.39 8.41
N THR A 68 8.96 0.15 8.14
CA THR A 68 8.02 -0.31 9.17
C THR A 68 8.01 -1.82 9.29
N HIS A 69 8.36 -2.53 8.21
CA HIS A 69 8.50 -3.98 8.19
C HIS A 69 9.79 -4.35 7.46
N LEU A 70 10.53 -5.31 8.00
CA LEU A 70 11.71 -5.88 7.36
C LEU A 70 11.43 -7.36 7.06
N ILE A 71 11.65 -7.76 5.81
CA ILE A 71 11.53 -9.14 5.36
C ILE A 71 12.93 -9.65 5.07
N TYR A 72 13.35 -10.69 5.79
CA TYR A 72 14.57 -11.43 5.48
C TYR A 72 14.31 -12.33 4.27
N ALA A 73 15.09 -12.16 3.21
CA ALA A 73 14.92 -12.87 1.95
C ALA A 73 16.22 -13.59 1.54
N PHE A 74 16.19 -14.85 1.13
CA PHE A 74 15.04 -15.78 1.09
C PHE A 74 15.28 -16.98 2.00
N GLY A 75 14.19 -17.62 2.43
CA GLY A 75 14.23 -19.01 2.87
C GLY A 75 14.11 -19.95 1.66
N GLY A 76 14.68 -21.14 1.77
CA GLY A 76 14.52 -22.22 0.79
C GLY A 76 13.46 -23.23 1.22
N LEU A 77 13.05 -24.07 0.28
CA LEU A 77 12.33 -25.32 0.55
C LEU A 77 13.25 -26.51 0.22
N ASP A 78 13.18 -27.56 1.04
CA ASP A 78 13.77 -28.87 0.71
C ASP A 78 12.87 -29.65 -0.26
N LYS A 79 13.22 -30.91 -0.55
CA LYS A 79 12.47 -31.75 -1.50
C LYS A 79 11.16 -32.25 -0.90
N GLU A 80 11.04 -32.19 0.41
CA GLU A 80 9.93 -32.64 1.24
C GLU A 80 8.99 -31.47 1.61
N ASN A 81 9.22 -30.28 1.04
CA ASN A 81 8.51 -29.02 1.32
C ASN A 81 8.73 -28.47 2.76
N GLY A 82 9.78 -28.88 3.43
CA GLY A 82 10.27 -28.29 4.68
C GLY A 82 11.02 -26.98 4.42
N LEU A 83 10.91 -26.04 5.36
CA LEU A 83 11.69 -24.80 5.33
C LEU A 83 13.16 -25.09 5.65
N ARG A 84 14.06 -24.52 4.84
CA ARG A 84 15.50 -24.61 5.05
C ARG A 84 16.18 -23.25 4.82
N PRO A 85 17.38 -23.04 5.38
CA PRO A 85 18.24 -21.93 4.98
C PRO A 85 18.47 -21.91 3.46
N PHE A 86 18.47 -20.72 2.87
CA PHE A 86 18.85 -20.56 1.47
C PHE A 86 20.38 -20.56 1.33
N ASP A 87 21.05 -19.85 2.23
CA ASP A 87 22.50 -19.84 2.38
C ASP A 87 22.84 -20.17 3.84
N LYS A 88 23.18 -21.43 4.11
CA LYS A 88 23.44 -21.92 5.46
C LYS A 88 24.51 -21.09 6.20
N TYR A 89 25.51 -20.60 5.48
CA TYR A 89 26.60 -19.85 6.10
C TYR A 89 26.12 -18.48 6.61
N GLN A 90 25.40 -17.72 5.77
CA GLN A 90 24.88 -16.40 6.18
C GLN A 90 23.65 -16.47 7.08
N ASP A 91 22.87 -17.54 6.97
CA ASP A 91 21.61 -17.66 7.68
C ASP A 91 21.80 -18.20 9.10
N ILE A 92 22.79 -19.08 9.34
CA ILE A 92 22.93 -19.86 10.59
C ILE A 92 24.34 -19.82 11.21
N GLU A 93 25.39 -19.81 10.40
CA GLU A 93 26.76 -20.10 10.87
C GLU A 93 27.65 -18.85 11.03
N GLN A 94 27.13 -17.66 10.75
CA GLN A 94 27.87 -16.39 10.74
C GLN A 94 28.13 -15.79 12.13
#